data_AF-A0A9E6ATJ9-F1
#
_entry.id   AF-A0A9E6ATJ9-F1
#
_cell.length_a   1.000
_cell.length_b   1.000
_cell.length_c   1.000
_cell.angle_alpha   90.00
_cell.angle_beta   90.00
_cell.angle_gamma   90.00
#
_symmetry.space_group_name_H-M   'P 1'
#
loop_
_entity.id
_entity.type
_entity.pdbx_description
1 polymer ?
#
loop_
_entity_poly.entity_id
_entity_poly.type
_entity_poly.pdbx_seq_one_letter_code
_entity_poly.pdbx_strand_id
1 'polypeptide(L)'
;MATRIGLALALVTSFVAPASAYTLQTGFSDSCHERLTVKAVVELLLQVPPPQLVLPDGTWDELAQRLLPPLLRGDLFRTNPEVIARFEEDPVVRFFILSVVLGVRAPDTSGHSVSDLNALRRIHADPSAIGQYKHSLRAPADDGLLGDLSAINGTHDVIREYVDQYVEAVSKPPSERIIEAELYLDFYDAVPLPVWEPFYILGQAIHAIQDAHSHTIRSADGAYVYSVLNYTEALTGELSVNRDGMPHSDGLDDCHGPIEVLVNRATATSRSLVIAAAGAAEGNWTRLETGLSACPEGETARTDCGWITYKPDCDAALIADDANAIERSCCTQANDFCGTPWLSIAEEGQTGPYLPSCECRIGRDSDTDACSAGLGYLAILALFAARRRPPPRPPLRRRPGHALRPMTGALLLTLGLAGSWTENAHARENEAFAALELHGSSLSDSSNHSLINVSFGYALRGGYRFGAWGATLIVERNYWVSTEFNAGVRPGVLNLGVGGEYIYGQGYLRTAVALGTSTLRYATPLDDSGTTGVYAELRMVGLRWEPGEHTALSFDPLTLTMLRPVTHAPVLRLLQYRTVVGIEGRY
;
A
#
# COMPACT_ATOMS: atom_id res chain seq x y z
N MET A 1 17.36 8.82 24.19
CA MET A 1 17.50 7.39 23.82
C MET A 1 16.30 6.85 23.04
N ALA A 2 15.13 7.52 23.05
CA ALA A 2 13.93 7.18 22.28
C ALA A 2 14.02 7.43 20.75
N THR A 3 15.03 8.15 20.26
CA THR A 3 15.16 8.54 18.84
C THR A 3 15.89 7.53 17.95
N ARG A 4 16.49 6.46 18.51
CA ARG A 4 17.32 5.51 17.74
C ARG A 4 16.63 4.19 17.38
N ILE A 5 15.50 3.87 18.02
CA ILE A 5 14.72 2.66 17.70
C ILE A 5 13.82 2.90 16.47
N GLY A 6 13.40 4.15 16.21
CA GLY A 6 12.66 4.50 14.98
C GLY A 6 13.50 4.40 13.70
N LEU A 7 14.83 4.54 13.79
CA LEU A 7 15.72 4.54 12.61
C LEU A 7 15.90 3.13 11.99
N ALA A 8 15.81 2.08 12.81
CA ALA A 8 15.98 0.70 12.33
C ALA A 8 14.73 0.13 11.64
N LEU A 9 13.54 0.64 11.97
CA LEU A 9 12.31 0.31 11.25
C LEU A 9 12.20 1.09 9.94
N ALA A 10 12.65 2.36 9.93
CA ALA A 10 12.68 3.19 8.73
C ALA A 10 13.64 2.63 7.66
N LEU A 11 14.75 1.97 8.05
CA LEU A 11 15.74 1.45 7.10
C LEU A 11 15.28 0.20 6.33
N VAL A 12 14.27 -0.53 6.81
CA VAL A 12 13.72 -1.72 6.12
C VAL A 12 12.58 -1.34 5.17
N THR A 13 11.92 -0.20 5.39
CA THR A 13 10.88 0.32 4.49
C THR A 13 11.43 1.24 3.40
N SER A 14 12.73 1.53 3.37
CA SER A 14 13.33 2.51 2.44
C SER A 14 13.71 1.95 1.05
N PHE A 15 13.27 0.74 0.67
CA PHE A 15 13.80 0.09 -0.55
C PHE A 15 12.78 -0.24 -1.63
N VAL A 16 11.53 0.21 -1.50
CA VAL A 16 10.59 0.19 -2.62
C VAL A 16 9.69 1.41 -2.47
N ALA A 17 10.00 2.50 -3.18
CA ALA A 17 8.96 3.47 -3.46
C ALA A 17 7.95 2.75 -4.37
N PRO A 18 6.66 2.67 -3.99
CA PRO A 18 5.65 2.24 -4.94
C PRO A 18 5.69 3.29 -6.06
N ALA A 19 6.02 2.86 -7.28
CA ALA A 19 5.81 3.73 -8.42
C ALA A 19 4.31 3.89 -8.58
N SER A 20 3.90 5.13 -8.50
CA SER A 20 2.56 5.60 -8.72
C SER A 20 2.73 6.81 -9.63
N ALA A 21 1.85 6.91 -10.63
CA ALA A 21 1.55 8.16 -11.32
C ALA A 21 1.19 9.26 -10.33
N TYR A 22 0.65 10.43 -10.76
CA TYR A 22 0.12 11.45 -9.85
C TYR A 22 -0.38 10.87 -8.52
N THR A 23 0.40 10.98 -7.44
CA THR A 23 0.32 9.95 -6.40
C THR A 23 -1.09 9.78 -5.81
N LEU A 24 -1.49 8.55 -5.51
CA LEU A 24 -2.67 8.33 -4.69
C LEU A 24 -2.42 8.78 -3.26
N GLN A 25 -3.49 9.15 -2.56
CA GLN A 25 -3.38 9.35 -1.12
C GLN A 25 -2.94 8.03 -0.49
N THR A 26 -1.74 8.03 0.10
CA THR A 26 -1.29 6.95 0.96
C THR A 26 -0.78 7.47 2.28
N GLY A 27 -0.30 6.58 3.14
CA GLY A 27 0.52 7.00 4.27
C GLY A 27 1.87 7.57 3.86
N PHE A 28 2.33 7.31 2.64
CA PHE A 28 3.66 7.62 2.15
C PHE A 28 3.68 8.66 1.02
N SER A 29 2.51 8.99 0.46
CA SER A 29 2.37 9.87 -0.71
C SER A 29 1.14 10.77 -0.60
N ASP A 30 1.18 11.90 -1.30
CA ASP A 30 0.10 12.89 -1.33
C ASP A 30 -1.03 12.47 -2.29
N SER A 31 -2.17 13.15 -2.22
CA SER A 31 -3.42 12.78 -2.90
C SER A 31 -3.61 13.47 -4.26
N CYS A 32 -2.67 13.34 -5.18
CA CYS A 32 -2.70 14.07 -6.45
C CYS A 32 -3.89 13.65 -7.33
N HIS A 33 -4.06 12.36 -7.64
CA HIS A 33 -5.20 11.88 -8.43
C HIS A 33 -6.54 12.31 -7.83
N GLU A 34 -6.72 12.10 -6.52
CA GLU A 34 -7.98 12.43 -5.87
C GLU A 34 -8.22 13.93 -5.86
N ARG A 35 -7.20 14.76 -5.58
CA ARG A 35 -7.36 16.22 -5.55
C ARG A 35 -7.65 16.80 -6.92
N LEU A 36 -6.94 16.34 -7.96
CA LEU A 36 -7.19 16.75 -9.35
C LEU A 36 -8.61 16.39 -9.77
N THR A 37 -9.05 15.17 -9.44
CA THR A 37 -10.39 14.65 -9.74
C THR A 37 -11.47 15.44 -9.03
N VAL A 38 -11.34 15.65 -7.71
CA VAL A 38 -12.33 16.41 -6.94
C VAL A 38 -12.38 17.86 -7.42
N LYS A 39 -11.24 18.50 -7.73
CA LYS A 39 -11.21 19.83 -8.34
C LYS A 39 -11.97 19.87 -9.68
N ALA A 40 -11.73 18.91 -10.56
CA ALA A 40 -12.34 18.85 -11.88
C ALA A 40 -13.86 18.60 -11.83
N VAL A 41 -14.30 17.72 -10.93
CA VAL A 41 -15.70 17.25 -10.86
C VAL A 41 -16.56 18.18 -10.01
N VAL A 42 -16.08 18.63 -8.85
CA VAL A 42 -16.93 19.32 -7.88
C VAL A 42 -17.37 20.71 -8.36
N GLU A 43 -16.52 21.43 -9.08
CA GLU A 43 -16.90 22.70 -9.71
C GLU A 43 -18.07 22.53 -10.70
N LEU A 44 -18.15 21.38 -11.37
CA LEU A 44 -19.24 21.04 -12.28
C LEU A 44 -20.51 20.64 -11.52
N LEU A 45 -20.36 19.85 -10.45
CA LEU A 45 -21.49 19.43 -9.59
C LEU A 45 -22.19 20.61 -8.92
N LEU A 46 -21.50 21.74 -8.71
CA LEU A 46 -22.15 22.96 -8.24
C LEU A 46 -23.10 23.58 -9.27
N GLN A 47 -22.81 23.41 -10.56
CA GLN A 47 -23.51 24.05 -11.65
C GLN A 47 -24.70 23.23 -12.18
N VAL A 48 -24.73 21.93 -11.87
CA VAL A 48 -25.77 21.01 -12.35
C VAL A 48 -26.52 20.43 -11.15
N PRO A 49 -27.88 20.42 -11.15
CA PRO A 49 -28.62 19.72 -10.11
C PRO A 49 -28.29 18.22 -10.14
N PRO A 50 -28.05 17.57 -8.99
CA PRO A 50 -27.77 16.15 -8.96
C PRO A 50 -28.96 15.38 -9.56
N PRO A 51 -28.72 14.30 -10.33
CA PRO A 51 -29.81 13.47 -10.79
C PRO A 51 -30.56 12.88 -9.59
N GLN A 52 -31.84 12.57 -9.79
CA GLN A 52 -32.60 11.85 -8.76
C GLN A 52 -31.97 10.47 -8.54
N LEU A 53 -31.35 10.31 -7.37
CA LEU A 53 -30.67 9.09 -6.97
C LEU A 53 -31.32 8.57 -5.68
N VAL A 54 -31.65 7.28 -5.66
CA VAL A 54 -31.96 6.59 -4.41
C VAL A 54 -30.64 6.18 -3.80
N LEU A 55 -30.27 6.82 -2.70
CA LEU A 55 -29.03 6.48 -2.01
C LEU A 55 -29.13 5.09 -1.40
N PRO A 56 -28.05 4.29 -1.51
CA PRO A 56 -28.02 3.00 -0.84
C PRO A 56 -27.95 3.20 0.68
N ASP A 57 -28.51 2.25 1.43
CA ASP A 57 -28.25 2.17 2.87
C ASP A 57 -26.79 1.73 3.12
N GLY A 58 -26.25 2.00 4.31
CA GLY A 58 -24.98 1.45 4.76
C GLY A 58 -23.98 2.50 5.28
N THR A 59 -22.73 2.07 5.43
CA THR A 59 -21.65 2.85 6.07
C THR A 59 -20.92 3.79 5.11
N TRP A 60 -21.32 3.84 3.83
CA TRP A 60 -20.64 4.66 2.82
C TRP A 60 -20.64 6.15 3.19
N ASP A 61 -21.74 6.64 3.79
CA ASP A 61 -21.90 8.07 4.07
C ASP A 61 -21.02 8.52 5.24
N GLU A 62 -20.99 7.73 6.31
CA GLU A 62 -20.08 7.94 7.43
C GLU A 62 -18.62 7.87 6.99
N LEU A 63 -18.31 6.88 6.13
CA LEU A 63 -16.97 6.74 5.58
C LEU A 63 -16.59 7.94 4.70
N ALA A 64 -17.48 8.40 3.82
CA ALA A 64 -17.29 9.58 3.00
C ALA A 64 -17.01 10.82 3.85
N GLN A 65 -17.77 11.01 4.93
CA GLN A 65 -17.57 12.12 5.88
C GLN A 65 -16.24 12.05 6.63
N ARG A 66 -15.63 10.88 6.77
CA ARG A 66 -14.32 10.72 7.43
C ARG A 66 -13.15 10.79 6.43
N LEU A 67 -13.31 10.20 5.24
CA LEU A 67 -12.25 10.08 4.22
C LEU A 67 -12.09 11.31 3.34
N LEU A 68 -13.18 11.94 2.92
CA LEU A 68 -13.13 13.01 1.91
C LEU A 68 -12.72 14.38 2.45
N PRO A 69 -12.98 14.79 3.72
CA PRO A 69 -12.59 16.12 4.17
C PRO A 69 -11.09 16.45 4.06
N PRO A 70 -10.14 15.53 4.34
CA PRO A 70 -8.73 15.78 4.05
C PRO A 70 -8.46 16.15 2.57
N LEU A 71 -9.10 15.44 1.63
CA LEU A 71 -9.02 15.73 0.19
C LEU A 71 -9.64 17.09 -0.15
N LEU A 72 -10.74 17.43 0.55
CA LEU A 72 -11.53 18.65 0.37
C LEU A 72 -11.00 19.87 1.15
N ARG A 73 -9.95 19.77 1.97
CA ARG A 73 -9.47 20.90 2.82
C ARG A 73 -8.14 21.50 2.36
N GLY A 74 -7.56 21.01 1.26
CA GLY A 74 -6.38 21.60 0.64
C GLY A 74 -6.61 23.03 0.13
N ASP A 75 -5.54 23.70 -0.33
CA ASP A 75 -5.57 25.08 -0.83
C ASP A 75 -6.64 25.34 -1.91
N LEU A 76 -7.04 24.26 -2.58
CA LEU A 76 -8.08 24.21 -3.60
C LEU A 76 -9.50 24.56 -3.13
N PHE A 77 -9.84 24.28 -1.86
CA PHE A 77 -11.21 24.48 -1.35
C PHE A 77 -11.32 25.59 -0.32
N ARG A 78 -10.19 26.10 0.19
CA ARG A 78 -10.20 27.34 0.99
C ARG A 78 -10.82 28.52 0.23
N THR A 79 -10.82 28.46 -1.09
CA THR A 79 -11.32 29.52 -1.97
C THR A 79 -12.79 29.38 -2.34
N ASN A 80 -13.47 28.26 -2.02
CA ASN A 80 -14.86 28.03 -2.40
C ASN A 80 -15.69 27.38 -1.26
N PRO A 81 -16.15 28.15 -0.26
CA PRO A 81 -16.89 27.63 0.89
C PRO A 81 -18.25 26.99 0.52
N GLU A 82 -18.84 27.36 -0.61
CA GLU A 82 -20.11 26.78 -1.09
C GLU A 82 -19.97 25.29 -1.43
N VAL A 83 -18.79 24.89 -1.94
CA VAL A 83 -18.47 23.47 -2.18
C VAL A 83 -18.53 22.68 -0.88
N ILE A 84 -17.87 23.18 0.17
CA ILE A 84 -17.79 22.49 1.46
C ILE A 84 -19.17 22.41 2.09
N ALA A 85 -19.93 23.50 2.08
CA ALA A 85 -21.30 23.51 2.59
C ALA A 85 -22.17 22.47 1.89
N ARG A 86 -22.12 22.41 0.56
CA ARG A 86 -22.90 21.44 -0.21
C ARG A 86 -22.46 19.99 0.03
N PHE A 87 -21.16 19.74 0.18
CA PHE A 87 -20.65 18.43 0.59
C PHE A 87 -21.17 18.02 1.97
N GLU A 88 -21.22 18.94 2.94
CA GLU A 88 -21.67 18.65 4.29
C GLU A 88 -23.20 18.42 4.36
N GLU A 89 -23.96 19.18 3.56
CA GLU A 89 -25.43 19.20 3.58
C GLU A 89 -26.10 18.16 2.66
N ASP A 90 -25.50 17.82 1.52
CA ASP A 90 -26.11 16.98 0.49
C ASP A 90 -25.44 15.61 0.36
N PRO A 91 -26.05 14.53 0.90
CA PRO A 91 -25.49 13.18 0.83
C PRO A 91 -25.38 12.66 -0.61
N VAL A 92 -26.17 13.18 -1.56
CA VAL A 92 -26.06 12.80 -2.98
C VAL A 92 -24.75 13.32 -3.57
N VAL A 93 -24.38 14.56 -3.24
CA VAL A 93 -23.08 15.12 -3.64
C VAL A 93 -21.93 14.34 -3.03
N ARG A 94 -22.01 13.97 -1.74
CA ARG A 94 -21.00 13.10 -1.10
C ARG A 94 -20.86 11.76 -1.81
N PHE A 95 -21.97 11.12 -2.15
CA PHE A 95 -21.97 9.84 -2.81
C PHE A 95 -21.30 9.90 -4.19
N PHE A 96 -21.55 10.96 -4.97
CA PHE A 96 -20.86 11.16 -6.25
C PHE A 96 -19.36 11.35 -6.10
N ILE A 97 -18.95 12.21 -5.15
CA ILE A 97 -17.53 12.46 -4.91
C ILE A 97 -16.84 11.17 -4.45
N LEU A 98 -17.45 10.41 -3.53
CA LEU A 98 -16.93 9.10 -3.11
C LEU A 98 -16.79 8.17 -4.31
N SER A 99 -17.82 8.07 -5.16
CA SER A 99 -17.83 7.16 -6.32
C SER A 99 -16.71 7.45 -7.30
N VAL A 100 -16.50 8.72 -7.66
CA VAL A 100 -15.44 9.11 -8.60
C VAL A 100 -14.04 9.03 -7.98
N VAL A 101 -13.90 9.30 -6.68
CA VAL A 101 -12.64 9.13 -5.96
C VAL A 101 -12.25 7.66 -5.86
N LEU A 102 -13.20 6.75 -5.61
CA LEU A 102 -12.92 5.32 -5.67
C LEU A 102 -12.61 4.85 -7.10
N GLY A 103 -13.28 5.45 -8.08
CA GLY A 103 -13.01 5.22 -9.50
C GLY A 103 -11.58 5.57 -9.91
N VAL A 104 -11.10 6.77 -9.54
CA VAL A 104 -9.75 7.22 -9.91
C VAL A 104 -8.65 6.42 -9.20
N ARG A 105 -8.94 5.84 -8.03
CA ARG A 105 -8.00 4.96 -7.30
C ARG A 105 -7.94 3.53 -7.83
N ALA A 106 -8.97 3.10 -8.56
CA ALA A 106 -9.15 1.70 -8.94
C ALA A 106 -8.04 1.18 -9.86
N PRO A 107 -7.53 1.94 -10.85
CA PRO A 107 -6.45 1.45 -11.71
C PRO A 107 -5.17 1.11 -10.94
N ASP A 108 -4.77 1.89 -9.94
CA ASP A 108 -3.54 1.63 -9.18
C ASP A 108 -3.70 0.57 -8.09
N THR A 109 -4.89 0.48 -7.48
CA THR A 109 -5.07 -0.37 -6.30
C THR A 109 -5.85 -1.64 -6.59
N SER A 110 -6.76 -1.61 -7.56
CA SER A 110 -7.80 -2.63 -7.74
C SER A 110 -8.50 -3.02 -6.44
N GLY A 111 -8.65 -2.09 -5.49
CA GLY A 111 -9.23 -2.34 -4.17
C GLY A 111 -8.28 -3.02 -3.17
N HIS A 112 -7.02 -3.29 -3.54
CA HIS A 112 -5.99 -3.80 -2.63
C HIS A 112 -5.33 -2.70 -1.81
N SER A 113 -4.68 -3.13 -0.73
CA SER A 113 -3.82 -2.28 0.09
C SER A 113 -2.68 -1.69 -0.72
N VAL A 114 -2.37 -0.42 -0.50
CA VAL A 114 -1.17 0.20 -1.08
C VAL A 114 0.15 -0.37 -0.54
N SER A 115 0.04 -1.23 0.48
CA SER A 115 1.15 -1.98 1.07
C SER A 115 1.16 -3.47 0.69
N ASP A 116 0.19 -3.94 -0.09
CA ASP A 116 0.24 -5.26 -0.72
C ASP A 116 1.12 -5.18 -1.98
N LEU A 117 2.43 -5.21 -1.76
CA LEU A 117 3.43 -5.14 -2.83
C LEU A 117 3.26 -6.25 -3.88
N ASN A 118 2.67 -7.41 -3.50
CA ASN A 118 2.45 -8.48 -4.46
C ASN A 118 1.27 -8.18 -5.39
N ALA A 119 0.17 -7.64 -4.87
CA ALA A 119 -0.95 -7.18 -5.68
C ALA A 119 -0.55 -5.98 -6.54
N LEU A 120 0.01 -4.93 -5.94
CA LEU A 120 0.44 -3.75 -6.68
C LEU A 120 1.45 -4.07 -7.78
N ARG A 121 2.40 -4.97 -7.52
CA ARG A 121 3.33 -5.42 -8.57
C ARG A 121 2.60 -6.09 -9.73
N ARG A 122 1.55 -6.88 -9.49
CA ARG A 122 0.78 -7.50 -10.59
C ARG A 122 -0.01 -6.49 -11.40
N ILE A 123 -0.46 -5.40 -10.75
CA ILE A 123 -1.23 -4.34 -11.39
C ILE A 123 -0.27 -3.46 -12.21
N HIS A 124 0.73 -2.85 -11.57
CA HIS A 124 1.59 -1.87 -12.22
C HIS A 124 2.60 -2.52 -13.18
N ALA A 125 3.09 -3.73 -12.88
CA ALA A 125 4.04 -4.43 -13.75
C ALA A 125 3.35 -5.40 -14.72
N ASP A 126 2.06 -5.21 -15.04
CA ASP A 126 1.40 -5.95 -16.12
C ASP A 126 2.00 -5.52 -17.47
N PRO A 127 2.75 -6.39 -18.18
CA PRO A 127 3.36 -6.05 -19.46
C PRO A 127 2.35 -6.02 -20.61
N SER A 128 1.07 -6.30 -20.37
CA SER A 128 0.07 -6.20 -21.41
C SER A 128 -0.08 -4.75 -21.89
N ALA A 129 -0.32 -4.58 -23.19
CA ALA A 129 -0.51 -3.26 -23.78
C ALA A 129 -1.66 -2.50 -23.08
N ILE A 130 -2.78 -3.19 -22.82
CA ILE A 130 -3.92 -2.59 -22.11
C ILE A 130 -3.57 -2.22 -20.66
N GLY A 131 -2.72 -2.99 -19.98
CA GLY A 131 -2.24 -2.67 -18.63
C GLY A 131 -1.45 -1.37 -18.61
N GLN A 132 -0.50 -1.21 -19.55
CA GLN A 132 0.31 0.01 -19.65
C GLN A 132 -0.50 1.22 -20.16
N TYR A 133 -1.42 1.03 -21.11
CA TYR A 133 -2.21 2.13 -21.68
C TYR A 133 -3.22 2.74 -20.72
N LYS A 134 -3.70 1.97 -19.73
CA LYS A 134 -4.51 2.48 -18.61
C LYS A 134 -3.76 3.52 -17.79
N HIS A 135 -2.44 3.37 -17.71
CA HIS A 135 -1.54 4.29 -17.05
C HIS A 135 -0.81 5.20 -18.05
N SER A 136 -1.24 5.29 -19.32
CA SER A 136 -0.55 6.12 -20.32
C SER A 136 0.96 5.88 -20.45
N LEU A 137 1.39 4.63 -20.26
CA LEU A 137 2.77 4.18 -20.37
C LEU A 137 2.97 3.38 -21.66
N ARG A 138 4.23 3.27 -22.09
CA ARG A 138 4.62 2.39 -23.18
C ARG A 138 4.51 0.92 -22.78
N ALA A 139 3.96 0.11 -23.67
CA ALA A 139 4.00 -1.34 -23.58
C ALA A 139 5.36 -1.89 -24.08
N PRO A 140 5.70 -3.15 -23.78
CA PRO A 140 6.95 -3.78 -24.24
C PRO A 140 7.18 -3.82 -25.75
N ALA A 141 6.12 -3.65 -26.55
CA ALA A 141 6.20 -3.64 -28.01
C ALA A 141 6.27 -2.20 -28.60
N ASP A 142 6.19 -1.17 -27.76
CA ASP A 142 6.14 0.23 -28.18
C ASP A 142 7.55 0.80 -28.35
N ASP A 143 8.16 0.44 -29.48
CA ASP A 143 9.54 0.78 -29.81
C ASP A 143 9.67 2.13 -30.56
N GLY A 144 10.68 2.91 -30.17
CA GLY A 144 11.10 4.15 -30.79
C GLY A 144 10.01 5.23 -30.78
N LEU A 145 10.01 6.08 -31.81
CA LEU A 145 9.03 7.16 -31.95
C LEU A 145 7.62 6.64 -32.30
N LEU A 146 7.53 5.54 -33.04
CA LEU A 146 6.25 4.89 -33.32
C LEU A 146 5.63 4.30 -32.05
N GLY A 147 6.46 3.87 -31.09
CA GLY A 147 6.02 3.46 -29.76
C GLY A 147 5.28 4.54 -28.99
N ASP A 148 5.71 5.81 -29.07
CA ASP A 148 4.97 6.93 -28.45
C ASP A 148 3.57 7.06 -29.04
N LEU A 149 3.45 6.96 -30.37
CA LEU A 149 2.16 7.03 -31.06
C LEU A 149 1.26 5.84 -30.70
N SER A 150 1.82 4.63 -30.63
CA SER A 150 1.09 3.43 -30.20
C SER A 150 0.54 3.60 -28.79
N ALA A 151 1.36 4.06 -27.84
CA ALA A 151 0.94 4.28 -26.46
C ALA A 151 -0.14 5.37 -26.35
N ILE A 152 0.03 6.50 -27.06
CA ILE A 152 -0.98 7.59 -27.09
C ILE A 152 -2.32 7.08 -27.64
N ASN A 153 -2.30 6.38 -28.77
CA ASN A 153 -3.52 5.83 -29.38
C ASN A 153 -4.17 4.77 -28.48
N GLY A 154 -3.37 3.91 -27.86
CA GLY A 154 -3.83 2.93 -26.89
C GLY A 154 -4.53 3.58 -25.70
N THR A 155 -3.97 4.67 -25.17
CA THR A 155 -4.61 5.46 -24.11
C THR A 155 -5.89 6.15 -24.58
N HIS A 156 -5.94 6.66 -25.82
CA HIS A 156 -7.19 7.20 -26.39
C HIS A 156 -8.29 6.14 -26.43
N ASP A 157 -7.94 4.92 -26.85
CA ASP A 157 -8.88 3.81 -26.91
C ASP A 157 -9.37 3.41 -25.50
N VAL A 158 -8.50 3.39 -24.49
CA VAL A 158 -8.88 3.17 -23.09
C VAL A 158 -9.86 4.24 -22.59
N ILE A 159 -9.57 5.52 -22.84
CA ILE A 159 -10.44 6.62 -22.43
C ILE A 159 -11.80 6.51 -23.12
N ARG A 160 -11.82 6.21 -24.43
CA ARG A 160 -13.06 6.02 -25.19
C ARG A 160 -13.85 4.83 -24.64
N GLU A 161 -13.20 3.70 -24.36
CA GLU A 161 -13.83 2.52 -23.78
C GLU A 161 -14.50 2.85 -22.43
N TYR A 162 -13.81 3.57 -21.55
CA TYR A 162 -14.43 3.99 -20.28
C TYR A 162 -15.60 4.96 -20.47
N VAL A 163 -15.55 5.85 -21.47
CA VAL A 163 -16.70 6.71 -21.78
C VAL A 163 -17.86 5.90 -22.37
N ASP A 164 -17.60 4.90 -23.21
CA ASP A 164 -18.64 3.96 -23.69
C ASP A 164 -19.30 3.22 -22.52
N GLN A 165 -18.50 2.68 -21.58
CA GLN A 165 -19.00 2.03 -20.37
C GLN A 165 -19.78 3.00 -19.47
N TYR A 166 -19.35 4.26 -19.36
CA TYR A 166 -20.08 5.32 -18.67
C TYR A 166 -21.47 5.53 -19.30
N VAL A 167 -21.54 5.66 -20.63
CA VAL A 167 -22.80 5.83 -21.37
C VAL A 167 -23.73 4.64 -21.16
N GLU A 168 -23.20 3.41 -21.23
CA GLU A 168 -23.93 2.20 -20.92
C GLU A 168 -24.50 2.24 -19.49
N ALA A 169 -23.66 2.55 -18.49
CA ALA A 169 -24.06 2.63 -17.09
C ALA A 169 -25.13 3.72 -16.83
N VAL A 170 -25.02 4.89 -17.48
CA VAL A 170 -26.05 5.95 -17.40
C VAL A 170 -27.37 5.48 -18.03
N SER A 171 -27.34 4.63 -19.06
CA SER A 171 -28.55 4.13 -19.72
C SER A 171 -29.35 3.11 -18.88
N LYS A 172 -28.72 2.47 -17.90
CA LYS A 172 -29.36 1.49 -17.01
C LYS A 172 -30.52 2.11 -16.22
N PRO A 173 -31.53 1.34 -15.78
CA PRO A 173 -32.53 1.79 -14.81
C PRO A 173 -31.85 2.34 -13.53
N PRO A 174 -32.38 3.38 -12.86
CA PRO A 174 -31.73 3.96 -11.68
C PRO A 174 -31.40 2.96 -10.56
N SER A 175 -32.21 1.92 -10.39
CA SER A 175 -31.99 0.83 -9.42
C SER A 175 -30.79 -0.07 -9.73
N GLU A 176 -30.27 -0.02 -10.96
CA GLU A 176 -29.17 -0.86 -11.46
C GLU A 176 -27.85 -0.09 -11.63
N ARG A 177 -27.82 1.21 -11.28
CA ARG A 177 -26.62 2.07 -11.41
C ARG A 177 -25.73 2.07 -10.18
N ILE A 178 -25.99 1.19 -9.21
CA ILE A 178 -25.20 1.06 -7.99
C ILE A 178 -24.49 -0.29 -8.07
N ILE A 179 -23.17 -0.26 -8.00
CA ILE A 179 -22.32 -1.45 -7.93
C ILE A 179 -21.52 -1.45 -6.62
N GLU A 180 -20.91 -2.57 -6.28
CA GLU A 180 -19.95 -2.64 -5.18
C GLU A 180 -18.54 -2.43 -5.73
N ALA A 181 -17.81 -1.48 -5.14
CA ALA A 181 -16.38 -1.30 -5.36
C ALA A 181 -15.64 -1.62 -4.05
N GLU A 182 -14.49 -2.28 -4.16
CA GLU A 182 -13.66 -2.57 -3.00
C GLU A 182 -12.80 -1.35 -2.63
N LEU A 183 -12.81 -0.99 -1.35
CA LEU A 183 -11.83 -0.06 -0.77
C LEU A 183 -11.09 -0.76 0.35
N TYR A 184 -9.77 -0.83 0.25
CA TYR A 184 -8.95 -1.29 1.36
C TYR A 184 -8.88 -0.21 2.44
N LEU A 185 -9.24 -0.59 3.67
CA LEU A 185 -9.08 0.26 4.86
C LEU A 185 -8.11 -0.41 5.82
N ASP A 186 -7.18 0.38 6.38
CA ASP A 186 -6.27 -0.08 7.43
C ASP A 186 -7.05 -0.89 8.48
N PHE A 187 -6.64 -2.14 8.71
CA PHE A 187 -7.20 -3.09 9.69
C PHE A 187 -8.60 -3.70 9.40
N TYR A 188 -9.30 -3.31 8.32
CA TYR A 188 -10.58 -3.91 7.91
C TYR A 188 -10.47 -4.78 6.65
N ASP A 189 -9.28 -4.82 6.03
CA ASP A 189 -9.04 -5.38 4.69
C ASP A 189 -9.87 -4.65 3.61
N ALA A 190 -10.20 -5.33 2.50
CA ALA A 190 -11.07 -4.82 1.47
C ALA A 190 -12.52 -4.75 1.97
N VAL A 191 -13.09 -3.55 1.99
CA VAL A 191 -14.48 -3.29 2.36
C VAL A 191 -15.27 -3.01 1.07
N PRO A 192 -16.33 -3.79 0.77
CA PRO A 192 -17.21 -3.49 -0.35
C PRO A 192 -18.02 -2.25 -0.01
N LEU A 193 -18.00 -1.27 -0.91
CA LEU A 193 -18.73 -0.03 -0.79
C LEU A 193 -19.64 0.15 -1.99
N PRO A 194 -20.91 0.51 -1.78
CA PRO A 194 -21.76 0.87 -2.90
C PRO A 194 -21.22 2.17 -3.52
N VAL A 195 -21.13 2.19 -4.84
CA VAL A 195 -20.74 3.37 -5.62
C VAL A 195 -21.72 3.55 -6.76
N TRP A 196 -21.86 4.79 -7.23
CA TRP A 196 -22.56 5.08 -8.46
C TRP A 196 -21.69 4.67 -9.65
N GLU A 197 -22.08 3.59 -10.32
CA GLU A 197 -21.31 2.95 -11.39
C GLU A 197 -20.84 3.94 -12.46
N PRO A 198 -21.67 4.86 -12.99
CA PRO A 198 -21.19 5.85 -13.95
C PRO A 198 -20.01 6.66 -13.43
N PHE A 199 -20.07 7.19 -12.20
CA PHE A 199 -18.99 8.03 -11.69
C PHE A 199 -17.76 7.21 -11.29
N TYR A 200 -17.94 5.96 -10.89
CA TYR A 200 -16.81 5.05 -10.66
C TYR A 200 -16.04 4.79 -11.97
N ILE A 201 -16.74 4.48 -13.06
CA ILE A 201 -16.13 4.29 -14.39
C ILE A 201 -15.48 5.60 -14.89
N LEU A 202 -16.17 6.72 -14.74
CA LEU A 202 -15.64 8.03 -15.13
C LEU A 202 -14.36 8.37 -14.36
N GLY A 203 -14.25 7.97 -13.09
CA GLY A 203 -13.01 8.09 -12.31
C GLY A 203 -11.83 7.35 -12.95
N GLN A 204 -12.05 6.17 -13.54
CA GLN A 204 -11.00 5.42 -14.23
C GLN A 204 -10.56 6.11 -15.54
N ALA A 205 -11.49 6.70 -16.27
CA ALA A 205 -11.15 7.54 -17.43
C ALA A 205 -10.35 8.78 -17.02
N ILE A 206 -10.73 9.40 -15.90
CA ILE A 206 -10.05 10.54 -15.30
C ILE A 206 -8.63 10.16 -14.85
N HIS A 207 -8.42 8.95 -14.32
CA HIS A 207 -7.10 8.45 -13.99
C HIS A 207 -6.20 8.40 -15.23
N ALA A 208 -6.64 7.73 -16.30
CA ALA A 208 -5.86 7.60 -17.53
C ALA A 208 -5.48 8.96 -18.14
N ILE A 209 -6.40 9.95 -18.15
CA ILE A 209 -6.09 11.29 -18.67
C ILE A 209 -5.13 12.07 -17.75
N GLN A 210 -5.15 11.83 -16.44
CA GLN A 210 -4.21 12.43 -15.50
C GLN A 210 -2.81 11.84 -15.69
N ASP A 211 -2.70 10.51 -15.79
CA ASP A 211 -1.43 9.82 -16.08
C ASP A 211 -0.82 10.24 -17.40
N ALA A 212 -1.65 10.52 -18.41
CA ALA A 212 -1.15 11.04 -19.67
C ALA A 212 -0.35 12.34 -19.50
N HIS A 213 -0.56 13.10 -18.42
CA HIS A 213 0.20 14.31 -18.11
C HIS A 213 1.43 14.09 -17.23
N SER A 214 1.47 13.06 -16.37
CA SER A 214 2.65 12.75 -15.54
C SER A 214 3.60 11.74 -16.21
N HIS A 215 3.08 10.81 -17.02
CA HIS A 215 3.85 9.77 -17.71
C HIS A 215 4.29 10.15 -19.13
N THR A 216 4.44 11.44 -19.39
CA THR A 216 4.95 11.92 -20.68
C THR A 216 5.89 13.11 -20.52
N ILE A 217 6.93 13.13 -21.34
CA ILE A 217 7.74 14.32 -21.57
C ILE A 217 6.98 15.21 -22.56
N ARG A 218 6.81 16.49 -22.22
CA ARG A 218 5.95 17.42 -22.97
C ARG A 218 6.64 18.71 -23.40
N SER A 219 5.98 19.51 -24.22
CA SER A 219 6.33 20.91 -24.44
C SER A 219 6.23 21.75 -23.15
N ALA A 220 6.88 22.91 -23.09
CA ALA A 220 6.92 23.76 -21.90
C ALA A 220 5.53 24.26 -21.42
N ASP A 221 4.56 24.35 -22.32
CA ASP A 221 3.17 24.66 -22.01
C ASP A 221 2.34 23.40 -21.70
N GLY A 222 2.98 22.23 -21.61
CA GLY A 222 2.38 20.92 -21.36
C GLY A 222 1.47 20.37 -22.48
N ALA A 223 1.41 21.03 -23.63
CA ALA A 223 0.41 20.72 -24.65
C ALA A 223 0.73 19.53 -25.54
N TYR A 224 1.98 19.40 -25.96
CA TYR A 224 2.40 18.37 -26.90
C TYR A 224 3.24 17.33 -26.19
N VAL A 225 2.96 16.06 -26.45
CA VAL A 225 3.80 14.95 -26.03
C VAL A 225 5.01 14.86 -26.95
N TYR A 226 6.18 14.78 -26.34
CA TYR A 226 7.48 14.55 -26.98
C TYR A 226 7.90 13.09 -26.86
N SER A 227 7.65 12.47 -25.70
CA SER A 227 7.90 11.05 -25.44
C SER A 227 6.92 10.57 -24.37
N VAL A 228 6.51 9.31 -24.46
CA VAL A 228 5.79 8.57 -23.43
C VAL A 228 6.83 7.79 -22.61
N LEU A 229 6.62 7.70 -21.29
CA LEU A 229 7.51 7.00 -20.37
C LEU A 229 7.27 5.48 -20.40
N ASN A 230 8.22 4.74 -19.85
CA ASN A 230 8.20 3.29 -19.73
C ASN A 230 8.33 2.85 -18.27
N TYR A 231 7.63 1.79 -17.90
CA TYR A 231 7.68 1.24 -16.54
C TYR A 231 8.22 -0.19 -16.49
N THR A 232 7.74 -1.07 -17.38
CA THR A 232 8.00 -2.51 -17.30
C THR A 232 9.45 -2.91 -17.57
N GLU A 233 10.07 -2.33 -18.60
CA GLU A 233 11.46 -2.57 -18.96
C GLU A 233 12.40 -1.92 -17.93
N ALA A 234 12.01 -0.77 -17.37
CA ALA A 234 12.73 -0.11 -16.29
C ALA A 234 12.79 -0.98 -15.02
N LEU A 235 11.66 -1.58 -14.63
CA LEU A 235 11.58 -2.50 -13.49
C LEU A 235 12.41 -3.77 -13.67
N THR A 236 12.49 -4.30 -14.89
CA THR A 236 13.23 -5.53 -15.19
C THR A 236 14.74 -5.28 -15.39
N GLY A 237 15.14 -4.01 -15.58
CA GLY A 237 16.51 -3.63 -15.89
C GLY A 237 16.89 -3.88 -17.36
N GLU A 238 15.91 -4.09 -18.23
CA GLU A 238 16.09 -4.33 -19.67
C GLU A 238 15.86 -3.07 -20.52
N LEU A 239 15.61 -1.93 -19.87
CA LEU A 239 15.33 -0.65 -20.49
C LEU A 239 16.47 -0.15 -21.39
N SER A 240 16.12 0.19 -22.63
CA SER A 240 16.93 0.95 -23.56
C SER A 240 16.20 2.24 -23.92
N VAL A 241 16.63 3.38 -23.37
CA VAL A 241 15.90 4.66 -23.50
C VAL A 241 15.61 5.06 -24.95
N ASN A 242 16.51 4.76 -25.90
CA ASN A 242 16.27 5.04 -27.32
C ASN A 242 15.17 4.19 -27.96
N ARG A 243 14.94 2.97 -27.45
CA ARG A 243 13.90 2.05 -27.92
C ARG A 243 12.63 2.25 -27.09
N ASP A 244 12.76 2.17 -25.78
CA ASP A 244 11.64 2.05 -24.85
C ASP A 244 11.14 3.39 -24.33
N GLY A 245 11.83 4.51 -24.56
CA GLY A 245 11.54 5.78 -23.89
C GLY A 245 12.19 5.89 -22.51
N MET A 246 12.03 7.04 -21.85
CA MET A 246 12.55 7.26 -20.51
C MET A 246 11.82 6.40 -19.47
N PRO A 247 12.49 6.00 -18.38
CA PRO A 247 11.79 5.35 -17.28
C PRO A 247 10.76 6.32 -16.65
N HIS A 248 9.68 5.75 -16.12
CA HIS A 248 8.75 6.43 -15.21
C HIS A 248 9.50 7.17 -14.10
N SER A 249 8.98 8.32 -13.67
CA SER A 249 9.65 9.23 -12.75
C SER A 249 8.71 9.73 -11.66
N ASP A 250 9.03 9.41 -10.40
CA ASP A 250 8.29 9.91 -9.24
C ASP A 250 8.26 11.45 -9.18
N GLY A 251 9.27 12.12 -9.75
CA GLY A 251 9.34 13.58 -9.82
C GLY A 251 8.23 14.21 -10.68
N LEU A 252 7.77 13.51 -11.74
CA LEU A 252 6.66 13.98 -12.57
C LEU A 252 5.29 13.67 -11.97
N ASP A 253 5.23 12.81 -10.95
CA ASP A 253 4.01 12.43 -10.24
C ASP A 253 3.73 13.31 -9.01
N ASP A 254 4.73 14.07 -8.56
CA ASP A 254 4.58 15.01 -7.45
C ASP A 254 3.84 16.28 -7.87
N CYS A 255 2.52 16.32 -7.65
CA CYS A 255 1.69 17.49 -7.93
C CYS A 255 1.96 18.72 -7.02
N HIS A 256 2.88 18.63 -6.07
CA HIS A 256 3.38 19.76 -5.28
C HIS A 256 4.71 20.32 -5.80
N GLY A 257 5.38 19.59 -6.69
CA GLY A 257 6.65 19.95 -7.29
C GLY A 257 6.55 21.08 -8.34
N PRO A 258 7.65 21.34 -9.07
CA PRO A 258 7.73 22.37 -10.10
C PRO A 258 6.96 22.04 -11.40
N ILE A 259 5.87 21.26 -11.31
CA ILE A 259 5.06 20.77 -12.45
C ILE A 259 3.66 21.39 -12.49
N GLU A 260 3.46 22.58 -11.89
CA GLU A 260 2.16 23.26 -11.80
C GLU A 260 1.44 23.38 -13.17
N VAL A 261 2.20 23.58 -14.25
CA VAL A 261 1.65 23.63 -15.62
C VAL A 261 0.98 22.31 -16.00
N LEU A 262 1.61 21.16 -15.70
CA LEU A 262 1.06 19.83 -15.99
C LEU A 262 -0.16 19.55 -15.11
N VAL A 263 -0.08 19.88 -13.81
CA VAL A 263 -1.19 19.74 -12.84
C VAL A 263 -2.42 20.54 -13.27
N ASN A 264 -2.23 21.79 -13.69
CA ASN A 264 -3.33 22.64 -14.16
C ASN A 264 -3.95 22.11 -15.46
N ARG A 265 -3.14 21.55 -16.36
CA ARG A 265 -3.65 20.92 -17.58
C ARG A 265 -4.40 19.64 -17.29
N ALA A 266 -3.84 18.74 -16.48
CA ALA A 266 -4.49 17.51 -16.06
C ALA A 266 -5.85 17.77 -15.40
N THR A 267 -5.93 18.82 -14.56
CA THR A 267 -7.22 19.28 -14.02
C THR A 267 -8.18 19.69 -15.13
N ALA A 268 -7.73 20.56 -16.05
CA ALA A 268 -8.60 21.15 -17.08
C ALA A 268 -9.09 20.10 -18.09
N THR A 269 -8.23 19.16 -18.48
CA THR A 269 -8.59 18.03 -19.36
C THR A 269 -9.50 17.04 -18.64
N SER A 270 -9.27 16.75 -17.35
CA SER A 270 -10.21 15.96 -16.53
C SER A 270 -11.60 16.59 -16.51
N ARG A 271 -11.70 17.92 -16.33
CA ARG A 271 -12.97 18.64 -16.36
C ARG A 271 -13.63 18.56 -17.74
N SER A 272 -12.87 18.76 -18.80
CA SER A 272 -13.38 18.65 -20.17
C SER A 272 -13.87 17.24 -20.50
N LEU A 273 -13.20 16.20 -19.99
CA LEU A 273 -13.61 14.81 -20.12
C LEU A 273 -14.95 14.54 -19.42
N VAL A 274 -15.16 15.08 -18.21
CA VAL A 274 -16.46 14.97 -17.51
C VAL A 274 -17.59 15.56 -18.36
N ILE A 275 -17.38 16.74 -18.94
CA ILE A 275 -18.37 17.39 -19.83
C ILE A 275 -18.58 16.56 -21.10
N ALA A 276 -17.50 16.01 -21.68
CA ALA A 276 -17.57 15.17 -22.86
C ALA A 276 -18.34 13.87 -22.61
N ALA A 277 -18.11 13.20 -21.48
CA ALA A 277 -18.81 11.99 -21.08
C ALA A 277 -20.31 12.26 -20.87
N ALA A 278 -20.66 13.37 -20.21
CA ALA A 278 -22.06 13.79 -20.08
C ALA A 278 -22.72 14.04 -21.44
N GLY A 279 -22.03 14.73 -22.36
CA GLY A 279 -22.50 14.93 -23.73
C GLY A 279 -22.65 13.62 -24.51
N ALA A 280 -21.72 12.67 -24.35
CA ALA A 280 -21.78 11.35 -24.98
C ALA A 280 -23.00 10.55 -24.50
N ALA A 281 -23.37 10.65 -23.22
CA ALA A 281 -24.59 10.04 -22.69
C ALA A 281 -25.89 10.62 -23.28
N GLU A 282 -25.83 11.84 -23.83
CA GLU A 282 -26.91 12.46 -24.61
C GLU A 282 -26.81 12.16 -26.12
N GLY A 283 -25.84 11.34 -26.54
CA GLY A 283 -25.56 10.99 -27.93
C GLY A 283 -24.64 11.97 -28.68
N ASN A 284 -24.09 12.97 -28.00
CA ASN A 284 -23.16 13.94 -28.59
C ASN A 284 -21.70 13.61 -28.24
N TRP A 285 -21.06 12.86 -29.14
CA TRP A 285 -19.65 12.45 -29.02
C TRP A 285 -18.63 13.51 -29.43
N THR A 286 -19.09 14.64 -30.00
CA THR A 286 -18.21 15.64 -30.64
C THR A 286 -17.12 16.14 -29.69
N ARG A 287 -17.44 16.42 -28.42
CA ARG A 287 -16.45 16.95 -27.47
C ARG A 287 -15.39 15.91 -27.10
N LEU A 288 -15.76 14.64 -27.00
CA LEU A 288 -14.79 13.57 -26.76
C LEU A 288 -13.85 13.42 -27.95
N GLU A 289 -14.40 13.32 -29.16
CA GLU A 289 -13.60 13.14 -30.37
C GLU A 289 -12.69 14.35 -30.64
N THR A 290 -13.17 15.58 -30.44
CA THR A 290 -12.33 16.78 -30.51
C THR A 290 -11.26 16.78 -29.41
N GLY A 291 -11.60 16.34 -28.20
CA GLY A 291 -10.67 16.21 -27.08
C GLY A 291 -9.51 15.27 -27.34
N LEU A 292 -9.79 14.10 -27.92
CA LEU A 292 -8.80 13.09 -28.27
C LEU A 292 -8.06 13.40 -29.59
N SER A 293 -8.64 14.22 -30.46
CA SER A 293 -8.00 14.65 -31.71
C SER A 293 -7.06 15.84 -31.50
N ALA A 294 -6.10 16.02 -32.41
CA ALA A 294 -5.26 17.22 -32.44
C ALA A 294 -6.11 18.50 -32.54
N CYS A 295 -5.69 19.55 -31.84
CA CYS A 295 -6.33 20.86 -31.94
C CYS A 295 -6.21 21.44 -33.36
N PRO A 296 -7.26 22.10 -33.88
CA PRO A 296 -7.17 22.90 -35.09
C PRO A 296 -6.01 23.91 -35.05
N GLU A 297 -5.41 24.18 -36.20
CA GLU A 297 -4.31 25.14 -36.33
C GLU A 297 -4.75 26.53 -35.86
N GLY A 298 -3.94 27.16 -35.01
CA GLY A 298 -4.22 28.50 -34.46
C GLY A 298 -5.07 28.52 -33.19
N GLU A 299 -5.58 27.38 -32.71
CA GLU A 299 -6.36 27.32 -31.47
C GLU A 299 -5.45 27.29 -30.23
N THR A 300 -5.59 28.30 -29.38
CA THR A 300 -4.80 28.46 -28.15
C THR A 300 -5.48 27.85 -26.93
N ALA A 301 -6.80 27.62 -26.99
CA ALA A 301 -7.60 27.08 -25.89
C ALA A 301 -7.59 25.53 -25.90
N ARG A 302 -6.42 24.95 -25.59
CA ARG A 302 -6.14 23.50 -25.66
C ARG A 302 -6.73 22.67 -24.50
N THR A 303 -7.80 23.15 -23.89
CA THR A 303 -8.55 22.41 -22.86
C THR A 303 -9.72 21.64 -23.48
N ASP A 304 -10.17 22.03 -24.67
CA ASP A 304 -11.35 21.46 -25.33
C ASP A 304 -10.98 20.56 -26.51
N CYS A 305 -9.69 20.51 -26.86
CA CYS A 305 -9.11 19.69 -27.91
C CYS A 305 -7.72 19.20 -27.50
N GLY A 306 -7.22 18.17 -28.17
CA GLY A 306 -5.82 17.78 -28.14
C GLY A 306 -5.27 17.43 -26.76
N TRP A 307 -6.06 16.76 -25.92
CA TRP A 307 -5.69 16.45 -24.54
C TRP A 307 -4.39 15.63 -24.45
N ILE A 308 -4.20 14.68 -25.38
CA ILE A 308 -3.01 13.85 -25.51
C ILE A 308 -2.56 13.89 -26.98
N THR A 309 -1.95 14.99 -27.40
CA THR A 309 -1.51 15.20 -28.79
C THR A 309 0.01 15.01 -28.90
N TYR A 310 0.46 14.13 -29.78
CA TYR A 310 1.87 14.02 -30.11
C TYR A 310 2.36 15.27 -30.86
N LYS A 311 3.67 15.57 -30.81
CA LYS A 311 4.22 16.75 -31.48
C LYS A 311 3.88 16.74 -32.99
N PRO A 312 3.09 17.71 -33.51
CA PRO A 312 2.51 17.61 -34.86
C PRO A 312 3.53 17.47 -35.99
N ASP A 313 4.63 18.23 -35.96
CA ASP A 313 5.66 18.14 -37.01
C ASP A 313 6.42 16.79 -36.97
N CYS A 314 6.48 16.14 -35.80
CA CYS A 314 7.07 14.82 -35.67
C CYS A 314 6.10 13.76 -36.18
N ASP A 315 4.83 13.83 -35.78
CA ASP A 315 3.77 12.96 -36.27
C ASP A 315 3.68 12.99 -37.81
N ALA A 316 3.63 14.18 -38.40
CA ALA A 316 3.62 14.36 -39.85
C ALA A 316 4.88 13.77 -40.53
N ALA A 317 6.05 13.90 -39.90
CA ALA A 317 7.31 13.35 -40.42
C ALA A 317 7.34 11.81 -40.35
N LEU A 318 6.79 11.22 -39.29
CA LEU A 318 6.64 9.77 -39.13
C LEU A 318 5.66 9.19 -40.15
N ILE A 319 4.51 9.84 -40.36
CA ILE A 319 3.54 9.44 -41.38
C ILE A 319 4.15 9.50 -42.79
N ALA A 320 4.97 10.51 -43.07
CA ALA A 320 5.64 10.68 -44.35
C ALA A 320 6.86 9.76 -44.54
N ASP A 321 7.31 9.06 -43.49
CA ASP A 321 8.57 8.29 -43.45
C ASP A 321 9.79 9.12 -43.93
N ASP A 322 9.82 10.41 -43.59
CA ASP A 322 10.92 11.32 -43.97
C ASP A 322 11.96 11.40 -42.84
N ALA A 323 13.02 10.62 -42.97
CA ALA A 323 14.12 10.56 -42.01
C ALA A 323 14.73 11.94 -41.67
N ASN A 324 14.87 12.85 -42.64
CA ASN A 324 15.42 14.18 -42.39
C ASN A 324 14.41 15.08 -41.67
N ALA A 325 13.12 14.92 -41.94
CA ALA A 325 12.08 15.60 -41.18
C ALA A 325 12.05 15.08 -39.74
N ILE A 326 12.07 13.75 -39.54
CA ILE A 326 12.07 13.09 -38.23
C ILE A 326 13.23 13.62 -37.37
N GLU A 327 14.47 13.62 -37.90
CA GLU A 327 15.65 14.09 -37.16
C GLU A 327 15.53 15.56 -36.72
N ARG A 328 14.87 16.41 -37.51
CA ARG A 328 14.71 17.84 -37.22
C ARG A 328 13.50 18.16 -36.36
N SER A 329 12.43 17.37 -36.47
CA SER A 329 11.12 17.72 -35.92
C SER A 329 10.75 16.94 -34.66
N CYS A 330 11.35 15.77 -34.43
CA CYS A 330 11.08 14.91 -33.28
C CYS A 330 11.99 15.23 -32.08
N CYS A 331 11.45 15.01 -30.88
CA CYS A 331 12.13 15.27 -29.62
C CYS A 331 12.55 13.93 -29.02
N THR A 332 13.86 13.69 -28.92
CA THR A 332 14.44 12.41 -28.48
C THR A 332 15.49 12.66 -27.42
N GLN A 333 16.02 11.59 -26.81
CA GLN A 333 17.16 11.71 -25.90
C GLN A 333 18.37 12.41 -26.56
N ALA A 334 18.59 12.22 -27.86
CA ALA A 334 19.74 12.81 -28.57
C ALA A 334 19.69 14.34 -28.68
N ASN A 335 18.52 14.96 -28.51
CA ASN A 335 18.34 16.40 -28.51
C ASN A 335 17.71 16.92 -27.20
N ASP A 336 17.94 16.19 -26.10
CA ASP A 336 17.43 16.51 -24.77
C ASP A 336 15.91 16.78 -24.77
N PHE A 337 15.18 15.98 -25.55
CA PHE A 337 13.75 16.12 -25.79
C PHE A 337 13.35 17.55 -26.15
N CYS A 338 14.07 18.13 -27.12
CA CYS A 338 13.93 19.51 -27.58
C CYS A 338 14.12 20.55 -26.45
N GLY A 339 14.94 20.27 -25.45
CA GLY A 339 15.24 21.18 -24.34
C GLY A 339 14.03 21.48 -23.46
N THR A 340 13.11 20.50 -23.31
CA THR A 340 11.94 20.63 -22.46
C THR A 340 12.32 20.93 -20.99
N PRO A 341 11.58 21.80 -20.28
CA PRO A 341 11.86 22.08 -18.87
C PRO A 341 11.57 20.88 -17.95
N TRP A 342 10.90 19.85 -18.45
CA TRP A 342 10.51 18.68 -17.65
C TRP A 342 11.59 17.62 -17.56
N LEU A 343 12.64 17.67 -18.41
CA LEU A 343 13.64 16.60 -18.48
C LEU A 343 14.36 16.39 -17.15
N SER A 344 14.80 17.47 -16.48
CA SER A 344 15.51 17.34 -15.20
C SER A 344 14.62 16.75 -14.11
N ILE A 345 13.31 17.00 -14.16
CA ILE A 345 12.34 16.45 -13.21
C ILE A 345 12.08 14.98 -13.52
N ALA A 346 12.00 14.61 -14.81
CA ALA A 346 11.86 13.23 -15.26
C ALA A 346 13.07 12.33 -14.95
N GLU A 347 14.21 12.94 -14.61
CA GLU A 347 15.41 12.24 -14.15
C GLU A 347 15.42 12.02 -12.62
N GLU A 348 14.49 12.63 -11.90
CA GLU A 348 14.33 12.45 -10.45
C GLU A 348 13.48 11.21 -10.16
N GLY A 349 13.95 10.36 -9.23
CA GLY A 349 13.17 9.21 -8.77
C GLY A 349 12.78 8.23 -9.88
N GLN A 350 13.68 7.99 -10.83
CA GLN A 350 13.40 7.05 -11.92
C GLN A 350 13.14 5.64 -11.41
N THR A 351 12.13 4.99 -11.98
CA THR A 351 11.86 3.57 -11.76
C THR A 351 13.09 2.76 -12.16
N GLY A 352 13.42 1.78 -11.32
CA GLY A 352 14.50 0.83 -11.58
C GLY A 352 14.24 -0.51 -10.91
N PRO A 353 15.17 -1.46 -11.06
CA PRO A 353 15.03 -2.79 -10.48
C PRO A 353 14.86 -2.77 -8.96
N TYR A 354 13.85 -3.48 -8.44
CA TYR A 354 13.55 -3.60 -6.99
C TYR A 354 14.75 -4.01 -6.12
N LEU A 355 15.66 -4.76 -6.71
CA LEU A 355 16.97 -5.00 -6.14
C LEU A 355 17.92 -4.29 -7.08
N PRO A 356 18.63 -3.22 -6.63
CA PRO A 356 19.72 -2.70 -7.42
C PRO A 356 20.58 -3.91 -7.76
N SER A 357 20.80 -4.15 -9.05
CA SER A 357 21.50 -5.35 -9.52
C SER A 357 22.84 -5.39 -8.81
N CYS A 358 22.90 -6.12 -7.71
CA CYS A 358 24.13 -6.54 -7.08
C CYS A 358 24.69 -7.58 -8.04
N GLU A 359 25.16 -7.13 -9.20
CA GLU A 359 26.17 -7.83 -9.94
C GLU A 359 27.37 -7.88 -8.99
N CYS A 360 27.39 -8.88 -8.12
CA CYS A 360 28.62 -9.38 -7.55
C CYS A 360 29.42 -9.94 -8.72
N ARG A 361 29.97 -9.07 -9.56
CA ARG A 361 31.13 -9.39 -10.37
C ARG A 361 32.20 -9.78 -9.35
N ILE A 362 32.43 -11.09 -9.23
CA ILE A 362 33.64 -11.63 -8.61
C ILE A 362 34.77 -11.29 -9.58
N GLY A 363 35.10 -10.01 -9.66
CA GLY A 363 36.19 -9.43 -10.42
C GLY A 363 37.16 -8.83 -9.42
N ARG A 364 38.38 -9.36 -9.40
CA ARG A 364 39.54 -8.66 -8.86
C ARG A 364 39.62 -7.32 -9.59
N ASP A 365 39.14 -6.25 -8.98
CA ASP A 365 39.95 -5.08 -8.65
C ASP A 365 39.06 -4.02 -8.01
N SER A 366 39.68 -3.32 -7.06
CA SER A 366 39.09 -2.43 -6.08
C SER A 366 38.49 -1.16 -6.69
N ASP A 367 37.21 -0.93 -6.44
CA ASP A 367 36.70 0.33 -5.87
C ASP A 367 35.32 0.07 -5.27
N THR A 368 35.21 0.26 -3.95
CA THR A 368 34.07 -0.13 -3.12
C THR A 368 33.40 1.10 -2.53
N ASP A 369 32.22 1.47 -3.05
CA ASP A 369 31.27 2.35 -2.35
C ASP A 369 29.84 2.01 -2.81
N ALA A 370 29.20 1.03 -2.15
CA ALA A 370 27.72 0.89 -2.04
C ALA A 370 27.27 -0.40 -1.32
N CYS A 371 28.06 -1.49 -1.34
CA CYS A 371 27.58 -2.81 -0.89
C CYS A 371 27.69 -3.10 0.64
N SER A 372 28.05 -2.13 1.49
CA SER A 372 28.41 -2.42 2.90
C SER A 372 27.24 -2.46 3.89
N ALA A 373 26.02 -2.03 3.51
CA ALA A 373 24.89 -1.95 4.45
C ALA A 373 24.29 -3.33 4.84
N GLY A 374 24.28 -4.31 3.92
CA GLY A 374 23.68 -5.63 4.18
C GLY A 374 24.53 -6.56 5.07
N LEU A 375 25.86 -6.37 5.09
CA LEU A 375 26.77 -7.23 5.86
C LEU A 375 26.83 -6.87 7.35
N GLY A 376 26.37 -5.68 7.74
CA GLY A 376 26.36 -5.23 9.15
C GLY A 376 25.48 -6.08 10.07
N TYR A 377 24.35 -6.59 9.56
CA TYR A 377 23.42 -7.40 10.35
C TYR A 377 23.94 -8.82 10.66
N LEU A 378 24.66 -9.45 9.73
CA LEU A 378 25.29 -10.76 9.96
C LEU A 378 26.50 -10.66 10.91
N ALA A 379 27.24 -9.56 10.88
CA ALA A 379 28.38 -9.33 11.78
C ALA A 379 27.97 -9.18 13.26
N ILE A 380 26.80 -8.57 13.52
CA ILE A 380 26.27 -8.42 14.90
C ILE A 380 25.84 -9.78 15.46
N LEU A 381 25.24 -10.66 14.66
CA LEU A 381 24.90 -12.04 15.06
C LEU A 381 26.15 -12.90 15.27
N ALA A 382 27.18 -12.75 14.43
CA ALA A 382 28.46 -13.43 14.59
C ALA A 382 29.24 -12.98 15.85
N LEU A 383 29.16 -11.70 16.22
CA LEU A 383 29.78 -11.15 17.43
C LEU A 383 29.14 -11.69 18.73
N PHE A 384 27.85 -12.04 18.71
CA PHE A 384 27.19 -12.73 19.83
C PHE A 384 27.49 -14.23 19.88
N ALA A 385 27.72 -14.87 18.74
CA ALA A 385 28.16 -16.27 18.67
C ALA A 385 29.64 -16.44 19.11
N ALA A 386 30.52 -15.49 18.78
CA ALA A 386 31.96 -15.58 19.04
C ALA A 386 32.36 -15.31 20.51
N ARG A 387 31.45 -14.82 21.36
CA ARG A 387 31.75 -14.53 22.78
C ARG A 387 31.51 -15.68 23.76
N ARG A 388 31.03 -16.84 23.30
CA ARG A 388 30.87 -18.02 24.17
C ARG A 388 32.13 -18.90 24.11
N ARG A 389 33.07 -18.69 25.03
CA ARG A 389 34.10 -19.70 25.32
C ARG A 389 33.41 -20.94 25.89
N PRO A 390 33.57 -22.14 25.31
CA PRO A 390 33.03 -23.34 25.90
C PRO A 390 33.75 -23.64 27.23
N PRO A 391 33.04 -24.09 28.28
CA PRO A 391 33.69 -24.55 29.50
C PRO A 391 34.52 -25.82 29.23
N PRO A 392 35.59 -26.06 30.01
CA PRO A 392 36.47 -27.21 29.82
C PRO A 392 35.67 -28.52 29.99
N ARG A 393 35.76 -29.39 28.98
CA ARG A 393 35.11 -30.70 29.00
C ARG A 393 35.80 -31.62 30.03
N PRO A 394 35.06 -32.32 30.89
CA PRO A 394 35.62 -33.40 31.70
C PRO A 394 35.94 -34.63 30.82
N PRO A 395 36.89 -35.50 31.25
CA PRO A 395 37.36 -36.62 30.45
C PRO A 395 36.25 -37.68 30.27
N LEU A 396 35.96 -38.00 29.01
CA LEU A 396 35.01 -39.03 28.60
C LEU A 396 35.53 -40.44 28.91
N ARG A 397 34.84 -41.13 29.81
CA ARG A 397 35.02 -42.56 30.08
C ARG A 397 34.29 -43.36 28.98
N ARG A 398 35.06 -44.09 28.17
CA ARG A 398 34.54 -45.01 27.14
C ARG A 398 33.67 -46.10 27.76
N ARG A 399 32.46 -46.28 27.23
CA ARG A 399 31.72 -47.57 27.27
C ARG A 399 31.35 -47.98 25.84
N PRO A 400 31.45 -49.27 25.49
CA PRO A 400 31.20 -49.74 24.14
C PRO A 400 29.73 -50.18 23.96
N GLY A 401 29.25 -49.93 22.73
CA GLY A 401 28.29 -50.77 22.01
C GLY A 401 26.84 -50.71 22.45
N HIS A 402 25.95 -50.27 21.56
CA HIS A 402 24.93 -51.14 20.97
C HIS A 402 24.27 -50.48 19.74
N ALA A 403 23.75 -51.35 18.89
CA ALA A 403 23.47 -51.22 17.47
C ALA A 403 22.35 -50.25 17.08
N LEU A 404 22.50 -49.66 15.89
CA LEU A 404 21.46 -48.99 15.11
C LEU A 404 20.46 -49.98 14.51
N ARG A 405 19.18 -49.60 14.48
CA ARG A 405 18.21 -49.96 13.43
C ARG A 405 17.28 -48.76 13.14
N PRO A 406 16.71 -48.68 11.91
CA PRO A 406 16.27 -47.42 11.31
C PRO A 406 14.83 -47.03 11.67
N MET A 407 14.61 -45.71 11.72
CA MET A 407 13.31 -45.06 11.83
C MET A 407 12.59 -45.04 10.47
N THR A 408 11.36 -45.55 10.45
CA THR A 408 10.27 -45.07 9.59
C THR A 408 9.37 -44.20 10.46
N GLY A 409 9.41 -42.89 10.24
CA GLY A 409 8.62 -41.90 10.97
C GLY A 409 7.47 -41.39 10.12
N ALA A 410 6.24 -41.63 10.57
CA ALA A 410 5.05 -40.88 10.17
C ALA A 410 4.09 -40.80 11.35
N LEU A 411 4.00 -39.58 11.90
CA LEU A 411 2.74 -38.90 12.23
C LEU A 411 1.71 -39.67 13.08
N LEU A 412 1.78 -39.58 14.42
CA LEU A 412 0.66 -39.65 15.39
C LEU A 412 1.13 -39.83 16.85
N LEU A 413 1.87 -38.88 17.44
CA LEU A 413 2.25 -38.97 18.85
C LEU A 413 2.57 -37.60 19.47
N THR A 414 1.52 -36.84 19.84
CA THR A 414 1.66 -35.66 20.72
C THR A 414 0.75 -35.68 21.95
N LEU A 415 -0.04 -36.73 22.19
CA LEU A 415 -0.88 -36.84 23.40
C LEU A 415 -0.52 -38.02 24.34
N GLY A 416 0.53 -38.80 24.03
CA GLY A 416 0.85 -40.05 24.75
C GLY A 416 2.17 -40.11 25.52
N LEU A 417 3.02 -39.08 25.50
CA LEU A 417 4.35 -39.12 26.13
C LEU A 417 4.49 -38.31 27.43
N ALA A 418 3.37 -37.94 28.06
CA ALA A 418 3.36 -37.25 29.36
C ALA A 418 3.61 -38.19 30.57
N GLY A 419 3.87 -39.48 30.36
CA GLY A 419 3.78 -40.50 31.41
C GLY A 419 5.03 -40.84 32.23
N SER A 420 6.23 -40.29 31.96
CA SER A 420 7.44 -40.78 32.66
C SER A 420 8.59 -39.78 32.88
N TRP A 421 8.29 -38.47 32.96
CA TRP A 421 9.27 -37.42 33.31
C TRP A 421 8.95 -36.77 34.67
N THR A 422 8.46 -37.54 35.64
CA THR A 422 7.85 -36.99 36.88
C THR A 422 8.72 -36.99 38.13
N GLU A 423 10.01 -37.33 38.08
CA GLU A 423 10.85 -37.29 39.29
C GLU A 423 11.96 -36.26 39.14
N ASN A 424 11.89 -35.21 39.96
CA ASN A 424 12.70 -33.98 40.02
C ASN A 424 12.11 -32.73 39.36
N ALA A 425 10.79 -32.66 39.17
CA ALA A 425 10.13 -31.37 39.31
C ALA A 425 10.24 -30.99 40.80
N HIS A 426 11.20 -30.13 41.15
CA HIS A 426 11.10 -29.38 42.40
C HIS A 426 9.67 -28.84 42.43
N ALA A 427 8.85 -29.35 43.36
CA ALA A 427 7.52 -28.84 43.62
C ALA A 427 7.73 -27.36 43.97
N ARG A 428 7.59 -26.49 42.98
CA ARG A 428 7.74 -25.06 43.19
C ARG A 428 6.63 -24.66 44.13
N GLU A 429 7.04 -23.97 45.19
CA GLU A 429 6.12 -23.38 46.15
C GLU A 429 5.10 -22.53 45.42
N ASN A 430 3.91 -22.39 46.02
CA ASN A 430 2.89 -21.55 45.46
C ASN A 430 3.37 -20.10 45.50
N GLU A 431 3.67 -19.52 44.34
CA GLU A 431 4.31 -18.20 44.21
C GLU A 431 3.39 -17.21 43.51
N ALA A 432 3.40 -15.96 43.98
CA ALA A 432 2.84 -14.85 43.23
C ALA A 432 3.89 -14.32 42.25
N PHE A 433 3.45 -13.76 41.13
CA PHE A 433 4.37 -13.15 40.19
C PHE A 433 3.77 -11.92 39.51
N ALA A 434 4.66 -11.06 39.04
CA ALA A 434 4.35 -9.92 38.18
C ALA A 434 5.40 -9.82 37.08
N ALA A 435 4.99 -9.53 35.84
CA ALA A 435 5.84 -9.49 34.68
C ALA A 435 5.53 -8.27 33.82
N LEU A 436 6.59 -7.70 33.24
CA LEU A 436 6.52 -6.71 32.18
C LEU A 436 6.97 -7.39 30.88
N GLU A 437 6.16 -7.26 29.85
CA GLU A 437 6.38 -7.89 28.56
C GLU A 437 6.41 -6.83 27.45
N LEU A 438 7.26 -7.04 26.44
CA LEU A 438 7.28 -6.30 25.18
C LEU A 438 6.97 -7.29 24.07
N HIS A 439 6.21 -6.85 23.06
CA HIS A 439 5.88 -7.68 21.92
C HIS A 439 5.95 -6.89 20.61
N GLY A 440 6.15 -7.63 19.52
CA GLY A 440 6.11 -7.12 18.15
C GLY A 440 5.58 -8.19 17.20
N SER A 441 4.88 -7.74 16.15
CA SER A 441 4.35 -8.56 15.06
C SER A 441 4.67 -7.85 13.74
N SER A 442 5.35 -8.54 12.83
CA SER A 442 5.48 -8.14 11.42
C SER A 442 4.68 -9.05 10.48
N LEU A 443 3.97 -10.02 11.04
CA LEU A 443 3.12 -10.96 10.32
C LEU A 443 1.70 -10.87 10.90
N SER A 444 0.71 -10.73 10.03
CA SER A 444 -0.71 -10.83 10.38
C SER A 444 -1.48 -11.56 9.28
N ASP A 445 -2.61 -12.16 9.64
CA ASP A 445 -3.50 -12.90 8.72
C ASP A 445 -4.38 -11.97 7.87
N SER A 446 -3.97 -10.73 7.62
CA SER A 446 -4.57 -9.96 6.52
C SER A 446 -4.25 -10.76 5.27
N SER A 447 -5.27 -11.42 4.71
CA SER A 447 -5.19 -12.53 3.75
C SER A 447 -4.42 -12.21 2.46
N ASN A 448 -4.03 -10.94 2.29
CA ASN A 448 -3.40 -10.39 1.10
C ASN A 448 -1.89 -10.19 1.25
N HIS A 449 -1.21 -10.78 2.25
CA HIS A 449 0.25 -10.66 2.38
C HIS A 449 0.78 -9.20 2.47
N SER A 450 -0.05 -8.23 2.83
CA SER A 450 0.42 -6.88 3.17
C SER A 450 1.43 -6.99 4.31
N LEU A 451 2.68 -6.64 4.00
CA LEU A 451 3.80 -6.73 4.94
C LEU A 451 3.71 -5.68 6.07
N ILE A 452 2.65 -4.86 6.11
CA ILE A 452 2.64 -3.60 6.89
C ILE A 452 1.49 -3.46 7.89
N ASN A 453 0.81 -4.55 8.27
CA ASN A 453 0.03 -4.58 9.52
C ASN A 453 0.95 -4.77 10.75
N VAL A 454 2.03 -4.00 10.80
CA VAL A 454 3.01 -4.04 11.88
C VAL A 454 2.34 -3.58 13.17
N SER A 455 2.54 -4.34 14.24
CA SER A 455 2.08 -3.98 15.57
C SER A 455 3.16 -4.23 16.60
N PHE A 456 3.15 -3.44 17.65
CA PHE A 456 4.06 -3.60 18.78
C PHE A 456 3.42 -3.07 20.05
N GLY A 457 3.96 -3.43 21.20
CA GLY A 457 3.35 -3.01 22.45
C GLY A 457 4.03 -3.58 23.67
N TYR A 458 3.33 -3.42 24.79
CA TYR A 458 3.76 -3.91 26.07
C TYR A 458 2.59 -4.43 26.88
N ALA A 459 2.86 -5.36 27.78
CA ALA A 459 1.86 -5.90 28.70
C ALA A 459 2.38 -5.96 30.14
N LEU A 460 1.47 -5.74 31.07
CA LEU A 460 1.64 -6.11 32.48
C LEU A 460 0.88 -7.41 32.71
N ARG A 461 1.58 -8.42 33.20
CA ARG A 461 0.99 -9.73 33.52
C ARG A 461 1.25 -10.05 34.97
N GLY A 462 0.24 -10.49 35.70
CA GLY A 462 0.40 -10.87 37.10
C GLY A 462 -0.48 -12.06 37.43
N GLY A 463 -0.11 -12.83 38.44
CA GLY A 463 -0.83 -14.06 38.73
C GLY A 463 -0.31 -14.82 39.93
N TYR A 464 -0.85 -16.03 40.08
CA TYR A 464 -0.47 -16.95 41.14
C TYR A 464 -0.28 -18.35 40.57
N ARG A 465 0.81 -19.02 40.96
CA ARG A 465 1.15 -20.37 40.55
C ARG A 465 0.88 -21.36 41.67
N PHE A 466 0.35 -22.51 41.30
CA PHE A 466 0.08 -23.64 42.18
C PHE A 466 0.69 -24.89 41.55
N GLY A 467 1.97 -25.11 41.85
CA GLY A 467 2.80 -26.13 41.20
C GLY A 467 3.15 -25.76 39.75
N ALA A 468 2.81 -26.64 38.81
CA ALA A 468 3.08 -26.42 37.38
C ALA A 468 2.05 -25.51 36.69
N TRP A 469 0.92 -25.24 37.33
CA TRP A 469 -0.16 -24.42 36.78
C TRP A 469 -0.14 -23.03 37.39
N GLY A 470 -0.60 -22.03 36.64
CA GLY A 470 -0.82 -20.68 37.16
C GLY A 470 -2.05 -20.03 36.57
N ALA A 471 -2.72 -19.20 37.38
CA ALA A 471 -3.78 -18.31 36.92
C ALA A 471 -3.19 -16.91 36.70
N THR A 472 -3.55 -16.26 35.60
CA THR A 472 -2.92 -15.01 35.17
C THR A 472 -3.94 -13.95 34.76
N LEU A 473 -3.66 -12.70 35.10
CA LEU A 473 -4.29 -11.50 34.58
C LEU A 473 -3.29 -10.77 33.68
N ILE A 474 -3.75 -10.27 32.53
CA ILE A 474 -2.94 -9.55 31.55
C ILE A 474 -3.63 -8.22 31.22
N VAL A 475 -2.86 -7.14 31.24
CA VAL A 475 -3.25 -5.83 30.70
C VAL A 475 -2.25 -5.46 29.61
N GLU A 476 -2.67 -5.44 28.36
CA GLU A 476 -1.81 -5.20 27.20
C GLU A 476 -2.18 -3.90 26.51
N ARG A 477 -1.16 -3.10 26.15
CA ARG A 477 -1.29 -2.02 25.20
C ARG A 477 -0.67 -2.42 23.86
N ASN A 478 -1.50 -2.49 22.82
CA ASN A 478 -1.10 -2.83 21.46
C ASN A 478 -1.19 -1.61 20.55
N TYR A 479 -0.08 -1.18 19.97
CA TYR A 479 -0.01 -0.12 18.96
C TYR A 479 0.03 -0.73 17.57
N TRP A 480 -0.60 -0.05 16.62
CA TRP A 480 -0.65 -0.47 15.20
C TRP A 480 0.05 0.56 14.34
N VAL A 481 0.61 0.14 13.21
CA VAL A 481 1.12 1.03 12.18
C VAL A 481 0.09 1.07 11.06
N SER A 482 -0.41 2.25 10.71
CA SER A 482 -1.29 2.47 9.57
C SER A 482 -0.49 2.90 8.34
N THR A 483 -0.95 2.56 7.15
CA THR A 483 -0.27 2.89 5.88
C THR A 483 -1.19 3.34 4.75
N GLU A 484 -2.50 3.12 4.82
CA GLU A 484 -3.38 3.36 3.67
C GLU A 484 -3.67 4.83 3.42
N PHE A 485 -3.97 5.63 4.45
CA PHE A 485 -4.31 7.06 4.25
C PHE A 485 -3.40 8.01 5.00
N ASN A 486 -2.65 7.48 5.98
CA ASN A 486 -1.74 8.26 6.81
C ASN A 486 -0.77 7.32 7.53
N ALA A 487 0.53 7.46 7.25
CA ALA A 487 1.55 6.63 7.87
C ALA A 487 1.77 7.09 9.31
N GLY A 488 1.62 6.16 10.24
CA GLY A 488 1.87 6.50 11.63
C GLY A 488 1.54 5.40 12.60
N VAL A 489 2.08 5.57 13.81
CA VAL A 489 1.74 4.71 14.94
C VAL A 489 0.40 5.15 15.50
N ARG A 490 -0.58 4.26 15.42
CA ARG A 490 -1.90 4.42 16.01
C ARG A 490 -1.93 3.86 17.44
N PRO A 491 -2.74 4.48 18.32
CA PRO A 491 -3.00 3.97 19.67
C PRO A 491 -3.41 2.49 19.75
N GLY A 492 -3.97 1.92 18.68
CA GLY A 492 -4.39 0.52 18.55
C GLY A 492 -5.46 0.14 19.57
N VAL A 493 -5.20 -0.92 20.35
CA VAL A 493 -6.14 -1.46 21.36
C VAL A 493 -5.53 -1.56 22.75
N LEU A 494 -6.40 -1.53 23.75
CA LEU A 494 -6.11 -1.93 25.13
C LEU A 494 -6.80 -3.28 25.38
N ASN A 495 -6.04 -4.30 25.73
CA ASN A 495 -6.57 -5.62 26.04
C ASN A 495 -6.54 -5.87 27.55
N LEU A 496 -7.59 -6.51 28.05
CA LEU A 496 -7.67 -7.04 29.40
C LEU A 496 -8.03 -8.52 29.30
N GLY A 497 -7.12 -9.39 29.75
CA GLY A 497 -7.27 -10.84 29.62
C GLY A 497 -7.12 -11.55 30.96
N VAL A 498 -7.87 -12.62 31.15
CA VAL A 498 -7.66 -13.62 32.19
C VAL A 498 -7.26 -14.94 31.53
N GLY A 499 -6.37 -15.69 32.16
CA GLY A 499 -5.73 -16.82 31.51
C GLY A 499 -5.13 -17.82 32.48
N GLY A 500 -4.57 -18.87 31.90
CA GLY A 500 -3.81 -19.89 32.59
C GLY A 500 -2.47 -20.14 31.90
N GLU A 501 -1.47 -20.48 32.70
CA GLU A 501 -0.18 -20.97 32.19
C GLU A 501 0.16 -22.34 32.76
N TYR A 502 0.88 -23.13 31.97
CA TYR A 502 1.43 -24.42 32.36
C TYR A 502 2.95 -24.40 32.14
N ILE A 503 3.69 -24.66 33.20
CA ILE A 503 5.15 -24.64 33.24
C ILE A 503 5.66 -26.08 33.31
N TYR A 504 6.54 -26.44 32.38
CA TYR A 504 7.07 -27.80 32.24
C TYR A 504 8.54 -27.77 31.83
N GLY A 505 9.14 -28.95 31.60
CA GLY A 505 10.54 -29.05 31.24
C GLY A 505 11.45 -28.41 32.29
N GLN A 506 11.25 -28.77 33.56
CA GLN A 506 12.01 -28.24 34.71
C GLN A 506 11.90 -26.71 34.91
N GLY A 507 10.82 -26.09 34.44
CA GLY A 507 10.61 -24.65 34.59
C GLY A 507 11.10 -23.80 33.42
N TYR A 508 11.73 -24.43 32.41
CA TYR A 508 12.27 -23.74 31.25
C TYR A 508 11.26 -23.52 30.13
N LEU A 509 10.17 -24.29 30.12
CA LEU A 509 9.14 -24.21 29.09
C LEU A 509 7.82 -23.76 29.70
N ARG A 510 7.09 -22.95 28.94
CA ARG A 510 5.78 -22.43 29.31
C ARG A 510 4.81 -22.52 28.14
N THR A 511 3.58 -22.92 28.40
CA THR A 511 2.44 -22.72 27.50
C THR A 511 1.44 -21.83 28.23
N ALA A 512 0.83 -20.87 27.56
CA ALA A 512 -0.16 -19.98 28.17
C ALA A 512 -1.32 -19.70 27.23
N VAL A 513 -2.50 -19.49 27.81
CA VAL A 513 -3.70 -19.06 27.10
C VAL A 513 -4.39 -17.97 27.89
N ALA A 514 -4.89 -16.94 27.22
CA ALA A 514 -5.67 -15.88 27.83
C ALA A 514 -6.86 -15.49 26.95
N LEU A 515 -7.96 -15.09 27.59
CA LEU A 515 -9.19 -14.61 26.96
C LEU A 515 -9.68 -13.36 27.69
N GLY A 516 -10.29 -12.43 26.98
CA GLY A 516 -10.91 -11.28 27.60
C GLY A 516 -11.40 -10.25 26.60
N THR A 517 -11.19 -8.97 26.90
CA THR A 517 -11.69 -7.85 26.11
C THR A 517 -10.59 -7.11 25.36
N SER A 518 -10.92 -6.57 24.20
CA SER A 518 -10.07 -5.69 23.38
C SER A 518 -10.82 -4.39 23.13
N THR A 519 -10.31 -3.26 23.61
CA THR A 519 -10.94 -1.94 23.47
C THR A 519 -10.15 -1.05 22.53
N LEU A 520 -10.79 -0.57 21.47
CA LEU A 520 -10.21 0.38 20.52
C LEU A 520 -9.86 1.70 21.21
N ARG A 521 -8.67 2.24 20.96
CA ARG A 521 -8.12 3.42 21.66
C ARG A 521 -8.02 4.67 20.78
N TYR A 522 -8.56 4.62 19.58
CA TYR A 522 -8.66 5.73 18.63
C TYR A 522 -9.86 5.48 17.71
N ALA A 523 -10.38 6.51 17.05
CA ALA A 523 -11.42 6.32 16.03
C ALA A 523 -10.78 5.84 14.72
N THR A 524 -11.36 4.81 14.11
CA THR A 524 -11.00 4.34 12.77
C THR A 524 -11.92 5.02 11.73
N PRO A 525 -11.81 4.73 10.42
CA PRO A 525 -12.76 5.25 9.45
C PRO A 525 -14.21 4.74 9.62
N LEU A 526 -14.44 3.69 10.42
CA LEU A 526 -15.76 3.06 10.55
C LEU A 526 -16.25 2.89 12.01
N ASP A 527 -15.37 3.10 12.98
CA ASP A 527 -15.69 2.90 14.40
C ASP A 527 -15.13 4.02 15.28
N ASP A 528 -15.81 4.27 16.38
CA ASP A 528 -15.37 5.23 17.38
C ASP A 528 -14.39 4.61 18.38
N SER A 529 -13.56 5.48 18.98
CA SER A 529 -12.72 5.07 20.10
C SER A 529 -13.58 4.59 21.27
N GLY A 530 -13.16 3.49 21.92
CA GLY A 530 -13.86 2.91 23.07
C GLY A 530 -14.69 1.67 22.72
N THR A 531 -14.94 1.40 21.44
CA THR A 531 -15.58 0.15 20.99
C THR A 531 -14.81 -1.05 21.53
N THR A 532 -15.52 -1.98 22.16
CA THR A 532 -14.93 -3.10 22.92
C THR A 532 -15.49 -4.42 22.41
N GLY A 533 -14.59 -5.37 22.19
CA GLY A 533 -14.93 -6.71 21.76
C GLY A 533 -14.00 -7.74 22.37
N VAL A 534 -13.56 -8.71 21.58
CA VAL A 534 -12.91 -9.94 22.06
C VAL A 534 -11.39 -9.86 21.95
N TYR A 535 -10.71 -10.37 22.97
CA TYR A 535 -9.27 -10.64 22.99
C TYR A 535 -9.04 -12.13 23.27
N ALA A 536 -8.15 -12.76 22.52
CA ALA A 536 -7.66 -14.11 22.80
C ALA A 536 -6.17 -14.22 22.47
N GLU A 537 -5.41 -14.89 23.33
CA GLU A 537 -3.98 -15.12 23.14
C GLU A 537 -3.64 -16.59 23.44
N LEU A 538 -2.80 -17.18 22.59
CA LEU A 538 -2.24 -18.51 22.74
C LEU A 538 -0.72 -18.47 22.56
N ARG A 539 0.00 -18.82 23.63
CA ARG A 539 1.45 -19.01 23.63
C ARG A 539 1.75 -20.49 23.65
N MET A 540 2.13 -21.04 22.51
CA MET A 540 2.31 -22.50 22.38
C MET A 540 3.52 -22.99 23.18
N VAL A 541 4.70 -22.38 22.96
CA VAL A 541 5.95 -22.73 23.65
C VAL A 541 6.77 -21.47 23.88
N GLY A 542 6.82 -21.05 25.14
CA GLY A 542 7.68 -20.01 25.66
C GLY A 542 8.91 -20.60 26.34
N LEU A 543 10.05 -19.92 26.19
CA LEU A 543 11.27 -20.20 26.93
C LEU A 543 11.30 -19.32 28.17
N ARG A 544 11.71 -19.87 29.31
CA ARG A 544 11.80 -19.19 30.58
C ARG A 544 13.11 -19.52 31.27
N TRP A 545 13.81 -18.52 31.79
CA TRP A 545 15.10 -18.70 32.47
C TRP A 545 15.10 -17.95 33.78
N GLU A 546 15.72 -18.51 34.82
CA GLU A 546 15.78 -17.92 36.15
C GLU A 546 17.21 -17.51 36.47
N PRO A 547 17.64 -16.29 36.08
CA PRO A 547 18.97 -15.81 36.44
C PRO A 547 19.15 -15.60 37.95
N GLY A 548 18.06 -15.57 38.74
CA GLY A 548 18.11 -15.47 40.20
C GLY A 548 16.81 -15.93 40.87
N GLU A 549 16.78 -15.91 42.20
CA GLU A 549 15.67 -16.43 43.01
C GLU A 549 14.35 -15.67 42.79
N HIS A 550 14.42 -14.36 42.57
CA HIS A 550 13.24 -13.50 42.41
C HIS A 550 13.00 -13.02 40.98
N THR A 551 13.79 -13.47 40.01
CA THR A 551 13.72 -12.96 38.63
C THR A 551 13.71 -14.09 37.62
N ALA A 552 12.81 -13.99 36.65
CA ALA A 552 12.81 -14.79 35.45
C ALA A 552 12.80 -13.92 34.19
N LEU A 553 13.46 -14.41 33.15
CA LEU A 553 13.38 -13.89 31.79
C LEU A 553 12.52 -14.84 30.97
N SER A 554 11.70 -14.30 30.07
CA SER A 554 10.86 -15.08 29.17
C SER A 554 11.03 -14.62 27.73
N PHE A 555 10.94 -15.58 26.81
CA PHE A 555 10.94 -15.37 25.38
C PHE A 555 9.94 -16.32 24.75
N ASP A 556 8.84 -15.79 24.23
CA ASP A 556 7.85 -16.53 23.47
C ASP A 556 8.10 -16.22 21.98
N PRO A 557 8.78 -17.09 21.22
CA PRO A 557 9.12 -16.82 19.82
C PRO A 557 7.89 -16.67 18.93
N LEU A 558 6.81 -17.38 19.28
CA LEU A 558 5.55 -17.38 18.54
C LEU A 558 4.37 -17.39 19.51
N THR A 559 3.63 -16.29 19.49
CA THR A 559 2.37 -16.09 20.19
C THR A 559 1.30 -15.78 19.14
N LEU A 560 0.20 -16.51 19.17
CA LEU A 560 -0.97 -16.24 18.34
C LEU A 560 -1.94 -15.36 19.12
N THR A 561 -2.22 -14.16 18.64
CA THR A 561 -3.18 -13.26 19.28
C THR A 561 -4.29 -12.85 18.32
N MET A 562 -5.54 -13.03 18.73
CA MET A 562 -6.73 -12.55 18.04
C MET A 562 -7.25 -11.31 18.77
N LEU A 563 -7.34 -10.20 18.04
CA LEU A 563 -7.94 -8.94 18.47
C LEU A 563 -9.21 -8.73 17.64
N ARG A 564 -10.35 -8.53 18.30
CA ARG A 564 -11.62 -8.18 17.63
C ARG A 564 -12.33 -7.10 18.43
N PRO A 565 -11.84 -5.85 18.44
CA PRO A 565 -12.47 -4.76 19.19
C PRO A 565 -13.85 -4.39 18.64
N VAL A 566 -14.12 -4.64 17.35
CA VAL A 566 -15.39 -4.35 16.68
C VAL A 566 -16.06 -5.67 16.33
N THR A 567 -17.29 -5.89 16.82
CA THR A 567 -17.99 -7.17 16.65
C THR A 567 -19.11 -7.14 15.63
N HIS A 568 -19.60 -5.95 15.25
CA HIS A 568 -20.58 -5.75 14.19
C HIS A 568 -19.90 -5.64 12.82
N ALA A 569 -20.68 -5.70 11.75
CA ALA A 569 -20.15 -5.61 10.39
C ALA A 569 -19.98 -4.13 9.96
N PRO A 570 -18.89 -3.79 9.23
CA PRO A 570 -17.76 -4.65 8.92
C PRO A 570 -16.89 -4.91 10.17
N VAL A 571 -16.47 -6.18 10.33
CA VAL A 571 -15.78 -6.62 11.54
C VAL A 571 -14.30 -6.24 11.49
N LEU A 572 -13.84 -5.43 12.44
CA LEU A 572 -12.41 -5.25 12.68
C LEU A 572 -11.88 -6.46 13.46
N ARG A 573 -11.15 -7.35 12.78
CA ARG A 573 -10.42 -8.46 13.39
C ARG A 573 -8.96 -8.46 12.93
N LEU A 574 -8.05 -8.71 13.85
CA LEU A 574 -6.63 -8.89 13.55
C LEU A 574 -6.13 -10.18 14.21
N LEU A 575 -5.56 -11.06 13.40
CA LEU A 575 -4.80 -12.21 13.90
C LEU A 575 -3.32 -11.89 13.75
N GLN A 576 -2.61 -11.86 14.87
CA GLN A 576 -1.21 -11.44 14.98
C GLN A 576 -0.34 -12.62 15.39
N TYR A 577 0.83 -12.73 14.76
CA TYR A 577 1.87 -13.71 15.09
C TYR A 577 3.04 -12.98 15.75
N ARG A 578 2.99 -12.89 17.07
CA ARG A 578 3.88 -12.04 17.86
C ARG A 578 5.09 -12.79 18.37
N THR A 579 6.19 -12.08 18.49
CA THR A 579 7.29 -12.44 19.38
C THR A 579 7.19 -11.62 20.67
N VAL A 580 7.32 -12.28 21.83
CA VAL A 580 7.21 -11.65 23.15
C VAL A 580 8.50 -11.86 23.92
N VAL A 581 9.01 -10.81 24.55
CA VAL A 581 10.09 -10.86 25.54
C VAL A 581 9.58 -10.30 26.85
N GLY A 582 9.94 -10.91 27.98
CA GLY A 582 9.45 -10.47 29.28
C GLY A 582 10.43 -10.64 30.40
N ILE A 583 10.31 -9.78 31.41
CA ILE A 583 10.96 -9.91 32.72
C ILE A 583 9.88 -10.11 33.78
N GLU A 584 10.11 -11.06 34.68
CA GLU A 584 9.17 -11.48 35.71
C GLU A 584 9.82 -11.41 37.08
N GLY A 585 9.14 -10.76 38.02
CA GLY A 585 9.41 -10.77 39.46
C GLY A 585 8.55 -11.81 40.18
N ARG A 586 9.14 -12.52 41.14
CA ARG A 586 8.49 -13.60 41.91
C ARG A 586 8.46 -13.26 43.41
N TYR A 587 7.33 -13.56 44.06
CA TYR A 587 7.02 -13.15 45.43
C TYR A 587 6.43 -14.28 46.27
#